data_AF-A0A1M5RES6-F1
#
_entry.id   AF-A0A1M5RES6-F1
#
_cell.length_a   1.000
_cell.length_b   1.000
_cell.length_c   1.000
_cell.angle_alpha   90.00
_cell.angle_beta   90.00
_cell.angle_gamma   90.00
#
_symmetry.space_group_name_H-M   'P 1'
#
loop_
_entity.id
_entity.type
_entity.pdbx_description
1 polymer ?
#
loop_
_entity_poly.entity_id
_entity_poly.type
_entity_poly.pdbx_seq_one_letter_code
_entity_poly.pdbx_strand_id
1 'polypeptide(L)'
;MQLLRIENFHLTDRNKAAGDAYFACDGQEYRAELIFYLQGYQCLSIRVGRHDPSLNTRDIEDYVERHSRELRQQVQPEVERVKKEREKMLNSLQ
;
A
#
# COMPACT_ATOMS: atom_id res chain seq x y z
N MET A 1 13.79 10.43 -4.89
CA MET A 1 13.12 9.22 -4.40
C MET A 1 12.32 8.58 -5.53
N GLN A 2 12.39 7.26 -5.68
CA GLN A 2 11.62 6.50 -6.66
C GLN A 2 11.08 5.22 -6.00
N LEU A 3 9.81 4.89 -6.21
CA LEU A 3 9.26 3.60 -5.80
C LEU A 3 9.82 2.49 -6.71
N LEU A 4 10.36 1.44 -6.10
CA LEU A 4 10.85 0.25 -6.78
C LEU A 4 9.77 -0.82 -6.87
N ARG A 5 9.15 -1.15 -5.73
CA ARG A 5 8.14 -2.21 -5.62
C ARG A 5 7.28 -2.06 -4.37
N ILE A 6 6.13 -2.72 -4.38
CA ILE A 6 5.25 -2.91 -3.22
C ILE A 6 5.11 -4.41 -3.01
N GLU A 7 5.35 -4.87 -1.79
CA GLU A 7 5.27 -6.28 -1.38
C GLU A 7 4.37 -6.43 -0.15
N ASN A 8 4.14 -7.68 0.27
CA ASN A 8 3.40 -8.01 1.49
C ASN A 8 2.04 -7.31 1.62
N PHE A 9 1.31 -7.15 0.50
CA PHE A 9 0.01 -6.50 0.50
C PHE A 9 -1.05 -7.39 1.18
N HIS A 10 -1.62 -6.90 2.28
CA HIS A 10 -2.59 -7.65 3.09
C HIS A 10 -3.65 -6.74 3.72
N LEU A 11 -4.83 -7.29 3.99
CA LEU A 11 -5.86 -6.56 4.75
C LEU A 11 -5.44 -6.46 6.22
N THR A 12 -5.51 -5.25 6.75
CA THR A 12 -5.35 -4.97 8.19
C THR A 12 -6.71 -4.76 8.87
N ASP A 13 -7.74 -4.43 8.09
CA ASP A 13 -9.13 -4.28 8.53
C ASP A 13 -10.10 -4.55 7.35
N ARG A 14 -11.42 -4.44 7.56
CA ARG A 14 -12.46 -4.48 6.52
C ARG A 14 -12.19 -3.53 5.37
N ASN A 15 -11.77 -2.31 5.70
CA ASN A 15 -11.61 -1.20 4.77
C ASN A 15 -10.18 -0.66 4.75
N LYS A 16 -9.21 -1.45 5.22
CA LYS A 16 -7.80 -1.05 5.24
C LYS A 16 -6.91 -2.22 4.82
N ALA A 17 -5.88 -1.89 4.06
CA ALA A 17 -4.76 -2.79 3.76
C ALA A 17 -3.44 -2.09 4.09
N ALA A 18 -2.39 -2.88 4.24
CA ALA A 18 -1.03 -2.41 4.35
C ALA A 18 -0.15 -3.13 3.32
N GLY A 19 0.94 -2.50 2.90
CA GLY A 19 1.95 -3.08 2.04
C GLY A 19 3.30 -2.42 2.24
N ASP A 20 4.36 -3.18 2.03
CA ASP A 20 5.74 -2.73 2.14
C ASP A 20 6.19 -2.10 0.83
N ALA A 21 6.38 -0.79 0.83
CA ALA A 21 6.92 -0.05 -0.29
C ALA A 21 8.45 0.12 -0.13
N TYR A 22 9.18 -0.23 -1.19
CA TYR A 22 10.63 -0.09 -1.24
C TYR A 22 10.99 1.06 -2.16
N PHE A 23 11.74 2.03 -1.64
CA PHE A 23 12.12 3.25 -2.33
C PHE A 23 13.63 3.31 -2.56
N ALA A 24 14.04 3.75 -3.75
CA ALA A 24 15.42 4.12 -4.02
C ALA A 24 15.67 5.59 -3.65
N CYS A 25 16.66 5.84 -2.79
CA CYS A 25 17.19 7.16 -2.45
C CYS A 25 18.71 7.09 -2.33
N ASP A 26 19.44 7.97 -3.00
CA ASP A 26 20.91 8.06 -2.95
C ASP A 26 21.66 6.74 -3.18
N GLY A 27 21.13 5.90 -4.09
CA GLY A 27 21.72 4.60 -4.42
C GLY A 27 21.47 3.50 -3.39
N GLN A 28 20.66 3.79 -2.35
CA GLN A 28 20.23 2.83 -1.34
C GLN A 28 18.73 2.55 -1.44
N GLU A 29 18.35 1.37 -0.97
CA GLU A 29 16.96 0.95 -0.87
C GLU A 29 16.48 1.10 0.58
N TYR A 30 15.33 1.74 0.73
CA TYR A 30 14.69 1.96 2.02
C TYR A 30 13.25 1.45 2.01
N ARG A 31 12.79 0.93 3.15
CA ARG A 31 11.44 0.41 3.31
C ARG A 31 10.54 1.42 4.03
N ALA A 32 9.32 1.55 3.54
CA ALA A 32 8.22 2.22 4.21
C ALA A 32 6.93 1.39 4.09
N GLU A 33 6.15 1.32 5.14
CA GLU A 33 4.79 0.80 5.11
C GLU A 33 3.88 1.84 4.48
N LEU A 34 3.05 1.41 3.53
CA LEU A 34 1.94 2.21 3.01
C LEU A 34 0.62 1.62 3.49
N ILE A 35 -0.27 2.50 3.96
CA ILE A 35 -1.61 2.16 4.42
C ILE A 35 -2.62 2.59 3.36
N PHE A 36 -3.40 1.62 2.88
CA PHE A 36 -4.37 1.78 1.80
C PHE A 36 -5.78 1.77 2.38
N TYR A 37 -6.51 2.87 2.20
CA TYR A 37 -7.92 2.97 2.57
C TYR A 37 -8.78 2.47 1.43
N LEU A 38 -9.63 1.49 1.71
CA LEU A 38 -10.37 0.75 0.70
C LEU A 38 -11.88 0.97 0.84
N GLN A 39 -12.57 1.06 -0.30
CA GLN A 39 -14.03 1.02 -0.37
C GLN A 39 -14.45 0.03 -1.45
N GLY A 40 -15.16 -1.03 -1.05
CA GLY A 40 -15.41 -2.16 -1.94
C GLY A 40 -14.09 -2.73 -2.47
N TYR A 41 -13.95 -2.70 -3.80
CA TYR A 41 -12.79 -3.16 -4.55
C TYR A 41 -11.82 -2.05 -4.96
N GLN A 42 -12.01 -0.83 -4.46
CA GLN A 42 -11.21 0.33 -4.85
C GLN A 42 -10.33 0.82 -3.70
N CYS A 43 -9.13 1.31 -4.04
CA CYS A 43 -8.31 2.11 -3.13
C CYS A 43 -8.68 3.59 -3.26
N LEU A 44 -9.09 4.23 -2.16
CA LEU A 44 -9.48 5.64 -2.14
C LEU A 44 -8.28 6.56 -1.89
N SER A 45 -7.48 6.24 -0.89
CA SER A 45 -6.34 7.04 -0.46
C SER A 45 -5.23 6.17 0.10
N ILE A 46 -4.01 6.70 0.04
CA ILE A 46 -2.79 6.05 0.52
C ILE A 46 -2.17 6.97 1.58
N ARG A 47 -1.71 6.40 2.69
CA ARG A 47 -1.00 7.11 3.77
C ARG A 47 0.31 6.41 4.06
N VAL A 48 1.28 7.17 4.56
CA VAL A 48 2.55 6.63 5.02
C VAL A 48 2.37 6.07 6.43
N GLY A 49 2.78 4.82 6.63
CA GLY A 49 2.84 4.15 7.92
C GLY A 49 4.25 4.26 8.52
N ARG A 50 4.72 3.18 9.17
CA ARG A 50 6.09 3.13 9.69
C ARG A 50 7.09 3.08 8.54
N HIS A 51 8.21 3.78 8.66
CA HIS A 51 9.27 3.73 7.65
C HIS A 51 10.66 3.76 8.29
N ASP A 52 11.67 3.45 7.48
CA ASP A 52 13.07 3.58 7.87
C ASP A 52 13.34 5.02 8.39
N PRO A 53 13.99 5.18 9.57
CA PRO A 53 14.25 6.50 10.15
C PRO A 53 15.19 7.37 9.31
N SER A 54 15.92 6.78 8.36
CA SER A 54 16.78 7.48 7.41
C SER A 54 15.99 8.18 6.31
N LEU A 55 14.73 7.81 6.10
CA LEU A 55 13.81 8.53 5.21
C LEU A 55 13.09 9.66 5.94
N ASN A 56 12.98 10.81 5.30
CA ASN A 56 12.09 11.87 5.77
C ASN A 56 10.64 11.51 5.43
N THR A 57 9.77 11.49 6.45
CA THR A 57 8.34 11.23 6.28
C THR A 57 7.71 12.11 5.19
N ARG A 58 8.07 13.40 5.16
CA ARG A 58 7.51 14.36 4.22
C ARG A 58 7.86 14.04 2.78
N ASP A 59 9.07 13.51 2.52
CA ASP A 59 9.48 13.15 1.16
C ASP A 59 8.66 11.96 0.64
N ILE A 60 8.33 11.00 1.53
CA ILE A 60 7.48 9.86 1.19
C ILE A 60 6.03 10.34 0.96
N GLU A 61 5.50 11.19 1.84
CA GLU A 61 4.15 11.74 1.71
C GLU A 61 3.99 12.53 0.41
N ASP A 62 4.94 13.41 0.11
CA ASP A 62 4.99 14.17 -1.14
C ASP A 62 5.06 13.24 -2.36
N TYR A 63 5.85 12.16 -2.29
CA TYR A 63 5.91 11.18 -3.38
C TYR A 63 4.56 10.50 -3.57
N VAL A 64 3.93 10.04 -2.48
CA VAL A 64 2.63 9.37 -2.50
C VAL A 64 1.55 10.30 -3.04
N GLU A 65 1.54 11.58 -2.65
CA GLU A 65 0.57 12.56 -3.15
C GLU A 65 0.72 12.78 -4.66
N ARG A 66 1.97 13.02 -5.11
CA ARG A 66 2.29 13.26 -6.53
C ARG A 66 1.96 12.06 -7.43
N HIS A 67 2.11 10.83 -6.92
CA HIS A 67 1.87 9.60 -7.69
C HIS A 67 0.59 8.87 -7.28
N SER A 68 -0.29 9.51 -6.48
CA SER A 68 -1.45 8.86 -5.85
C SER A 68 -2.38 8.13 -6.82
N ARG A 69 -2.55 8.64 -8.03
CA ARG A 69 -3.35 8.00 -9.08
C ARG A 69 -2.68 6.72 -9.60
N GLU A 70 -1.39 6.81 -9.91
CA GLU A 70 -0.60 5.68 -10.44
C GLU A 70 -0.49 4.56 -9.41
N LEU A 71 -0.16 4.91 -8.17
CA LEU A 71 -0.08 3.95 -7.07
C LEU A 71 -1.40 3.20 -6.87
N ARG A 72 -2.54 3.89 -6.92
CA ARG A 72 -3.86 3.26 -6.83
C ARG A 72 -4.13 2.29 -7.98
N GLN A 73 -3.70 2.63 -9.20
CA GLN A 73 -3.82 1.72 -10.35
C GLN A 73 -2.90 0.51 -10.19
N GLN A 74 -1.67 0.71 -9.71
CA GLN A 74 -0.70 -0.35 -9.49
C GLN A 74 -1.17 -1.37 -8.45
N VAL A 75 -1.78 -0.93 -7.35
CA VAL A 75 -2.25 -1.84 -6.28
C VAL A 75 -3.65 -2.42 -6.53
N GLN A 76 -4.35 -2.00 -7.58
CA GLN A 76 -5.71 -2.46 -7.87
C GLN A 76 -5.83 -4.00 -7.95
N PRO A 77 -4.92 -4.74 -8.63
CA PRO A 77 -4.96 -6.20 -8.64
C PRO A 77 -4.84 -6.82 -7.24
N GLU A 78 -4.00 -6.25 -6.39
CA GLU A 78 -3.80 -6.71 -5.01
C GLU A 78 -5.03 -6.44 -4.13
N VAL A 79 -5.67 -5.27 -4.30
CA VAL A 79 -6.94 -4.95 -3.62
C VAL A 79 -8.01 -5.98 -3.97
N GLU A 80 -8.14 -6.34 -5.25
CA GLU A 80 -9.09 -7.36 -5.68
C GLU A 80 -8.78 -8.73 -5.12
N ARG A 81 -7.50 -9.12 -5.12
CA ARG A 81 -7.04 -10.40 -4.57
C ARG A 81 -7.44 -10.53 -3.10
N VAL A 82 -7.06 -9.57 -2.27
CA VAL A 82 -7.30 -9.66 -0.81
C VAL A 82 -8.79 -9.57 -0.45
N LYS A 83 -9.60 -8.83 -1.23
CA LYS A 83 -11.05 -8.75 -1.03
C LYS A 83 -11.73 -10.07 -1.39
N LYS A 84 -11.40 -10.67 -2.54
CA LYS A 84 -11.92 -11.99 -2.94
C LYS A 84 -11.49 -13.09 -1.97
N GLU A 85 -10.25 -13.06 -1.49
CA GLU A 85 -9.76 -13.99 -0.46
C GLU A 85 -10.60 -13.90 0.82
N ARG A 86 -10.88 -12.67 1.30
CA ARG A 86 -11.74 -12.47 2.48
C ARG A 86 -13.17 -12.96 2.27
N GLU A 87 -13.77 -12.67 1.13
CA GLU A 87 -15.13 -13.14 0.79
C GLU A 87 -15.20 -14.67 0.79
N LYS A 88 -14.21 -15.34 0.20
CA LYS A 88 -14.12 -16.80 0.22
C LYS A 88 -14.02 -17.35 1.64
N MET A 89 -13.18 -16.75 2.50
CA MET A 89 -13.06 -17.16 3.89
C MET A 89 -14.39 -17.03 4.64
N LEU A 90 -15.10 -15.92 4.48
CA LEU A 90 -16.40 -15.70 5.13
C LEU A 90 -17.45 -16.71 4.67
N ASN A 91 -17.50 -17.01 3.37
CA ASN A 91 -18.44 -17.98 2.81
C ASN A 91 -18.10 -19.42 3.21
N SER A 92 -16.82 -19.74 3.45
CA SER A 92 -16.40 -21.08 3.91
C SER A 92 -16.68 -21.34 5.40
N LEU A 93 -17.05 -20.31 6.15
CA LEU A 93 -17.40 -20.39 7.58
C LEU A 93 -18.92 -20.48 7.81
N GLN A 94 -19.72 -20.50 6.73
CA GLN A 94 -21.18 -20.68 6.73
C GLN A 94 -21.55 -22.11 6.35
#